data_AF-A0A959EYU4-F1
#
_entry.id   AF-A0A959EYU4-F1
#
_cell.length_a   1.000
_cell.length_b   1.000
_cell.length_c   1.000
_cell.angle_alpha   90.00
_cell.angle_beta   90.00
_cell.angle_gamma   90.00
#
_symmetry.space_group_name_H-M   'P 1'
#
loop_
_entity.id
_entity.type
_entity.pdbx_description
1 polymer ?
#
loop_
_entity_poly.entity_id
_entity_poly.type
_entity_poly.pdbx_seq_one_letter_code
_entity_poly.pdbx_strand_id
1 'polypeptide(L)'
;MTEWLPVQVDVVYLASDDLQGRETGTEGERLAAEYIARRFAQIGLKPYAAGNAATWYQPFDFVYKSNPHAEKGEDRTGKNVIGYIDNGADRTVVVGAHYDHLGMGGFGSRHLGEPAIHNGADDNASGVA
;
A
#
# COMPACT_ATOMS: atom_id res chain seq x y z
N MET A 1 12.40 27.17 -10.76
CA MET A 1 11.54 26.21 -10.04
C MET A 1 11.86 24.84 -10.60
N THR A 2 12.24 23.88 -9.75
CA THR A 2 12.54 22.52 -10.20
C THR A 2 11.22 21.77 -10.34
N GLU A 3 10.90 21.29 -11.54
CA GLU A 3 9.77 20.37 -11.72
C GLU A 3 10.19 18.99 -11.21
N TRP A 4 9.37 18.40 -10.34
CA TRP A 4 9.59 17.05 -9.82
C TRP A 4 9.10 16.02 -10.84
N LEU A 5 9.83 14.91 -10.99
CA LEU A 5 9.37 13.79 -11.80
C LEU A 5 8.14 13.14 -11.14
N PRO A 6 7.16 12.62 -11.90
CA PRO A 6 5.96 11.99 -11.34
C PRO A 6 6.26 10.93 -10.28
N VAL A 7 7.25 10.07 -10.52
CA VAL A 7 7.70 9.03 -9.58
C VAL A 7 8.17 9.64 -8.25
N GLN A 8 8.87 10.77 -8.27
CA GLN A 8 9.33 11.39 -7.03
C GLN A 8 8.16 11.95 -6.21
N VAL A 9 7.14 12.49 -6.89
CA VAL A 9 5.90 12.94 -6.22
C VAL A 9 5.19 11.76 -5.57
N ASP A 10 5.09 10.64 -6.28
CA ASP A 10 4.49 9.40 -5.78
C ASP A 10 5.22 8.89 -4.53
N VAL A 11 6.56 8.79 -4.56
CA VAL A 11 7.36 8.39 -3.39
C VAL A 11 7.16 9.35 -2.22
N VAL A 12 7.21 10.66 -2.45
CA VAL A 12 7.09 11.67 -1.39
C VAL A 12 5.72 11.61 -0.72
N TYR A 13 4.64 11.50 -1.49
CA TYR A 13 3.30 11.39 -0.92
C TYR A 13 3.12 10.08 -0.17
N LEU A 14 3.52 8.97 -0.78
CA LEU A 14 3.39 7.64 -0.19
C LEU A 14 4.22 7.52 1.11
N ALA A 15 5.37 8.19 1.20
CA ALA A 15 6.20 8.25 2.39
C ALA A 15 5.90 9.46 3.30
N SER A 16 4.78 10.16 3.11
CA SER A 16 4.45 11.34 3.94
C SER A 16 3.91 10.95 5.32
N ASP A 17 4.08 11.86 6.29
CA ASP A 17 3.50 11.71 7.64
C ASP A 17 1.97 11.66 7.62
N ASP A 18 1.34 12.23 6.58
CA ASP A 18 -0.12 12.19 6.38
C ASP A 18 -0.65 10.76 6.27
N LEU A 19 0.18 9.82 5.80
CA LEU A 19 -0.18 8.40 5.68
C LEU A 19 0.24 7.56 6.90
N GLN A 20 0.82 8.19 7.94
CA GLN A 20 1.07 7.59 9.24
C GLN A 20 1.78 6.22 9.19
N GLY A 21 2.66 6.02 8.21
CA GLY A 21 3.40 4.77 8.03
C GLY A 21 2.58 3.59 7.51
N ARG A 22 1.33 3.79 7.06
CA ARG A 22 0.54 2.83 6.26
C ARG A 22 0.44 1.43 6.85
N GLU A 23 0.25 1.30 8.16
CA GLU A 23 0.04 -0.03 8.76
C GLU A 23 -1.25 -0.66 8.23
N THR A 24 -1.20 -1.94 7.88
CA THR A 24 -2.32 -2.65 7.27
C THR A 24 -3.58 -2.57 8.14
N GLY A 25 -4.69 -2.16 7.51
CA GLY A 25 -5.98 -1.96 8.17
C GLY A 25 -6.15 -0.61 8.88
N THR A 26 -5.20 0.31 8.76
CA THR A 26 -5.31 1.68 9.30
C THR A 26 -5.82 2.68 8.26
N GLU A 27 -6.14 3.89 8.72
CA GLU A 27 -6.52 5.01 7.86
C GLU A 27 -5.42 5.37 6.86
N GLY A 28 -4.15 5.32 7.27
CA GLY A 28 -3.01 5.59 6.41
C GLY A 28 -2.89 4.61 5.24
N GLU A 29 -3.14 3.32 5.50
CA GLU A 29 -3.23 2.29 4.44
C GLU A 29 -4.40 2.58 3.50
N ARG A 30 -5.58 2.92 4.03
CA ARG A 30 -6.75 3.26 3.20
C ARG A 30 -6.44 4.41 2.24
N LEU A 31 -5.84 5.49 2.74
CA LEU A 31 -5.47 6.67 1.96
C LEU A 31 -4.39 6.34 0.92
N ALA A 32 -3.41 5.50 1.25
CA ALA A 32 -2.41 5.02 0.29
C ALA A 32 -3.07 4.21 -0.84
N ALA A 33 -3.99 3.30 -0.50
CA ALA A 33 -4.69 2.49 -1.49
C ALA A 33 -5.53 3.34 -2.45
N GLU A 34 -6.24 4.36 -1.93
CA GLU A 34 -7.00 5.30 -2.74
C GLU A 34 -6.11 6.14 -3.66
N TYR A 35 -4.94 6.54 -3.17
CA TYR A 35 -3.96 7.23 -3.99
C TYR A 35 -3.49 6.36 -5.15
N ILE A 36 -3.06 5.12 -4.88
CA ILE A 36 -2.59 4.17 -5.90
C ILE A 36 -3.68 3.90 -6.94
N ALA A 37 -4.93 3.69 -6.52
CA ALA A 37 -6.06 3.50 -7.43
C ALA A 37 -6.28 4.72 -8.35
N ARG A 38 -6.14 5.94 -7.83
CA ARG A 38 -6.20 7.17 -8.63
C ARG A 38 -5.03 7.25 -9.62
N ARG A 39 -3.82 6.91 -9.20
CA ARG A 39 -2.64 6.87 -10.09
C ARG A 39 -2.81 5.85 -11.20
N PHE A 40 -3.28 4.64 -10.89
CA PHE A 40 -3.63 3.61 -11.87
C PHE A 40 -4.63 4.12 -12.91
N ALA A 41 -5.70 4.80 -12.48
CA ALA A 41 -6.66 5.41 -13.40
C ALA A 41 -6.03 6.50 -14.28
N GLN A 42 -5.16 7.35 -13.72
CA GLN A 42 -4.48 8.43 -14.44
C GLN A 42 -3.52 7.93 -15.52
N ILE A 43 -2.88 6.77 -15.31
CA ILE A 43 -1.99 6.13 -16.30
C ILE A 43 -2.74 5.18 -17.26
N GLY A 44 -4.07 5.12 -17.17
CA GLY A 44 -4.92 4.39 -18.12
C GLY A 44 -5.13 2.90 -17.82
N LEU A 45 -4.77 2.42 -16.63
CA LEU A 45 -5.13 1.08 -16.19
C LEU A 45 -6.64 0.99 -15.92
N LYS A 46 -7.15 -0.23 -15.85
CA LYS A 46 -8.53 -0.53 -15.50
C LYS A 46 -8.60 -1.30 -14.18
N PRO A 47 -9.66 -1.11 -13.38
CA PRO A 47 -9.88 -1.91 -12.19
C PRO A 47 -10.10 -3.37 -12.57
N TYR A 48 -9.53 -4.30 -11.81
CA TYR A 48 -9.67 -5.73 -12.08
C TYR A 48 -10.95 -6.30 -11.44
N ALA A 49 -11.61 -7.21 -12.16
CA ALA A 49 -12.83 -7.87 -11.71
C ALA A 49 -12.57 -9.37 -11.51
N ALA A 50 -12.34 -9.80 -10.26
CA ALA A 50 -12.28 -11.22 -9.93
C ALA A 50 -13.70 -11.82 -9.79
N GLY A 51 -14.47 -11.83 -10.88
CA GLY A 51 -15.81 -12.46 -10.93
C GLY A 51 -16.98 -11.64 -10.37
N ASN A 52 -16.77 -10.37 -9.99
CA ASN A 52 -17.79 -9.42 -9.53
C ASN A 52 -17.69 -8.10 -10.33
N ALA A 53 -18.36 -7.03 -9.87
CA ALA A 53 -18.16 -5.68 -10.39
C ALA A 53 -16.67 -5.29 -10.33
N ALA A 54 -16.17 -4.63 -11.37
CA ALA A 54 -14.79 -4.18 -11.44
C ALA A 54 -14.48 -3.21 -10.30
N THR A 55 -13.45 -3.52 -9.52
CA THR A 55 -13.01 -2.74 -8.36
C THR A 55 -11.48 -2.65 -8.38
N TRP A 56 -10.94 -1.55 -7.86
CA TRP A 56 -9.50 -1.45 -7.63
C TRP A 56 -9.05 -2.31 -6.45
N TYR A 57 -9.98 -2.62 -5.54
CA TYR A 57 -9.67 -3.18 -4.23
C TYR A 57 -10.09 -4.64 -4.13
N GLN A 58 -9.15 -5.49 -3.72
CA GLN A 58 -9.42 -6.86 -3.29
C GLN A 58 -9.18 -6.95 -1.78
N PRO A 59 -10.23 -6.90 -0.94
CA PRO A 59 -10.09 -6.97 0.50
C PRO A 59 -9.68 -8.38 0.96
N PHE A 60 -8.96 -8.44 2.07
CA PHE A 60 -8.65 -9.68 2.77
C PHE A 60 -8.66 -9.46 4.28
N ASP A 61 -9.19 -10.43 5.01
CA ASP A 61 -9.25 -10.37 6.47
C ASP A 61 -8.06 -11.12 7.08
N PHE A 62 -7.51 -10.57 8.16
CA PHE A 62 -6.40 -11.16 8.89
C PHE A 62 -6.46 -10.79 10.37
N VAL A 63 -5.73 -11.54 11.19
CA VAL A 63 -5.58 -11.26 12.61
C VAL A 63 -4.24 -10.58 12.85
N TYR A 64 -4.26 -9.28 13.15
CA TYR A 64 -3.06 -8.54 13.53
C TYR A 64 -2.61 -8.94 14.94
N LYS A 65 -1.31 -9.21 15.09
CA LYS A 65 -0.68 -9.47 16.38
C LYS A 65 0.44 -8.49 16.62
N SER A 66 0.46 -7.88 17.80
CA SER A 66 1.51 -6.92 18.19
C SER A 66 2.87 -7.57 18.42
N ASN A 67 2.94 -8.91 18.56
CA ASN A 67 4.16 -9.69 18.59
C ASN A 67 3.88 -11.19 18.30
N PRO A 68 4.91 -12.03 18.02
CA PRO A 68 4.74 -13.43 17.65
C PRO A 68 4.15 -14.31 18.76
N HIS A 69 4.23 -13.85 20.01
CA HIS A 69 3.74 -14.56 21.19
C HIS A 69 2.42 -14.00 21.72
N ALA A 70 1.79 -13.04 21.01
CA ALA A 70 0.52 -12.50 21.44
C ALA A 70 -0.57 -13.59 21.40
N GLU A 71 -1.19 -13.83 22.56
CA GLU A 71 -2.29 -14.78 22.72
C GLU A 71 -3.56 -14.31 22.01
N LYS A 72 -3.76 -12.98 21.93
CA LYS A 72 -4.88 -12.33 21.27
C LYS A 72 -4.37 -11.45 20.13
N GLY A 73 -5.19 -11.33 19.10
CA GLY A 73 -4.97 -10.39 18.01
C GLY A 73 -6.21 -9.56 17.75
N GLU A 74 -6.06 -8.60 16.83
CA GLU A 74 -7.13 -7.73 16.36
C GLU A 74 -7.51 -8.17 14.96
N ASP A 75 -8.80 -8.44 14.73
CA ASP A 75 -9.31 -8.69 13.37
C ASP A 75 -9.20 -7.39 12.57
N ARG A 76 -8.49 -7.43 11.46
CA ARG A 76 -8.31 -6.31 10.55
C ARG A 76 -8.56 -6.74 9.12
N THR A 77 -8.94 -5.77 8.30
CA THR A 77 -9.11 -5.97 6.86
C THR A 77 -8.05 -5.15 6.13
N GLY A 78 -7.20 -5.83 5.37
CA GLY A 78 -6.32 -5.21 4.39
C GLY A 78 -6.99 -5.18 3.02
N LYS A 79 -6.34 -4.54 2.04
CA LYS A 79 -6.75 -4.66 0.65
C LYS A 79 -5.52 -4.76 -0.25
N ASN A 80 -5.66 -5.46 -1.36
CA ASN A 80 -4.74 -5.32 -2.48
C ASN A 80 -5.32 -4.25 -3.43
N VAL A 81 -4.46 -3.50 -4.11
CA VAL A 81 -4.84 -2.58 -5.19
C VAL A 81 -4.41 -3.17 -6.52
N ILE A 82 -5.35 -3.44 -7.42
CA ILE A 82 -5.09 -4.17 -8.67
C ILE A 82 -5.58 -3.35 -9.85
N GLY A 83 -4.64 -3.02 -10.75
CA GLY A 83 -4.92 -2.43 -12.05
C GLY A 83 -4.35 -3.30 -13.16
N TYR A 84 -5.02 -3.31 -14.31
CA TYR A 84 -4.55 -4.07 -15.46
C TYR A 84 -4.76 -3.32 -16.79
N ILE A 85 -3.98 -3.71 -17.78
CA ILE A 85 -4.21 -3.42 -19.19
C ILE A 85 -4.24 -4.75 -19.93
N ASP A 86 -5.17 -4.90 -20.87
CA ASP A 86 -5.32 -6.11 -21.67
C ASP A 86 -5.24 -5.74 -23.14
N ASN A 87 -4.27 -6.36 -23.83
CA ASN A 87 -4.04 -6.23 -25.26
C ASN A 87 -4.35 -7.55 -26.02
N GLY A 88 -5.00 -8.51 -25.37
CA GLY A 88 -5.37 -9.80 -25.94
C GLY A 88 -4.20 -10.78 -26.09
N ALA A 89 -3.10 -10.59 -25.35
CA ALA A 89 -1.97 -11.51 -25.38
C ALA A 89 -2.26 -12.85 -24.68
N ASP A 90 -1.62 -13.92 -25.14
CA ASP A 90 -1.76 -15.27 -24.56
C ASP A 90 -1.20 -15.39 -23.13
N ARG A 91 -0.42 -14.40 -22.68
CA ARG A 91 0.28 -14.41 -21.39
C ARG A 91 0.20 -13.06 -20.71
N THR A 92 0.08 -13.10 -19.39
CA THR A 92 0.07 -11.92 -18.52
C THR A 92 1.39 -11.80 -17.78
N VAL A 93 1.94 -10.59 -17.73
CA VAL A 93 3.04 -10.24 -16.81
C VAL A 93 2.43 -9.57 -15.60
N VAL A 94 2.79 -10.03 -14.40
CA VAL A 94 2.38 -9.42 -13.14
C VAL A 94 3.59 -8.71 -12.55
N VAL A 95 3.43 -7.41 -12.29
CA VAL A 95 4.39 -6.59 -11.55
C VAL A 95 3.72 -6.21 -10.23
N GLY A 96 4.44 -6.30 -9.13
CA GLY A 96 3.89 -6.06 -7.81
C GLY A 96 4.88 -5.41 -6.85
N ALA A 97 4.32 -4.76 -5.85
CA ALA A 97 5.00 -4.14 -4.72
C ALA A 97 4.04 -4.21 -3.51
N HIS A 98 4.57 -4.22 -2.28
CA HIS A 98 3.74 -3.94 -1.11
C HIS A 98 3.76 -2.44 -0.82
N TYR A 99 2.65 -1.90 -0.32
CA TYR A 99 2.50 -0.46 -0.06
C TYR A 99 2.20 -0.15 1.41
N ASP A 100 1.91 -1.17 2.21
CA ASP A 100 1.85 -1.08 3.66
C ASP A 100 3.25 -0.91 4.25
N HIS A 101 3.30 -0.36 5.46
CA HIS A 101 4.53 -0.30 6.24
C HIS A 101 4.23 -0.32 7.75
N LEU A 102 5.22 -0.09 8.61
CA LEU A 102 5.17 -0.40 10.04
C LEU A 102 4.38 0.59 10.92
N GLY A 103 3.68 1.57 10.34
CA GLY A 103 2.92 2.56 11.12
C GLY A 103 3.80 3.36 12.10
N MET A 104 3.46 3.32 13.38
CA MET A 104 4.22 3.97 14.48
C MET A 104 5.41 3.12 15.01
N GLY A 105 5.78 2.05 14.31
CA GLY A 105 6.91 1.21 14.70
C GLY A 105 6.57 0.12 15.72
N GLY A 106 5.42 -0.53 15.53
CA GLY A 106 4.98 -1.65 16.36
C GLY A 106 5.73 -2.94 16.05
N PHE A 107 4.96 -4.01 15.82
CA PHE A 107 5.53 -5.32 15.51
C PHE A 107 6.47 -5.26 14.30
N GLY A 108 7.68 -5.82 14.43
CA GLY A 108 8.67 -5.86 13.35
C GLY A 108 9.59 -4.65 13.25
N SER A 109 9.32 -3.56 13.99
CA SER A 109 10.25 -2.42 14.04
C SER A 109 11.54 -2.77 14.79
N ARG A 110 12.66 -2.22 14.29
CA ARG A 110 13.97 -2.24 14.94
C ARG A 110 14.34 -0.88 15.57
N HIS A 111 13.40 0.07 15.58
CA HIS A 111 13.61 1.38 16.16
C HIS A 111 13.72 1.27 17.70
N LEU A 112 14.73 1.90 18.27
CA LEU A 112 15.02 1.86 19.72
C LEU A 112 14.63 3.14 20.46
N GLY A 113 14.18 4.17 19.74
CA GLY A 113 13.73 5.43 20.31
C GLY A 113 12.23 5.42 20.63
N GLU A 114 11.72 6.61 20.92
CA GLU A 114 10.28 6.82 21.10
C GLU A 114 9.49 6.43 19.83
N PRO A 115 8.23 5.99 19.98
CA PRO A 115 7.37 5.68 18.84
C PRO A 115 7.38 6.81 17.80
N ALA A 116 7.69 6.44 16.56
CA ALA A 116 7.85 7.37 15.45
C ALA A 116 7.23 6.78 14.19
N ILE A 117 6.82 7.64 13.27
CA ILE A 117 6.28 7.22 11.99
C ILE A 117 7.38 6.49 11.21
N HIS A 118 7.03 5.31 10.71
CA HIS A 118 7.87 4.54 9.81
C HIS A 118 7.38 4.82 8.40
N ASN A 119 7.91 5.87 7.79
CA ASN A 119 7.43 6.38 6.49
C ASN A 119 7.63 5.42 5.33
N GLY A 120 8.65 4.56 5.38
CA GLY A 120 8.85 3.51 4.38
C GLY A 120 9.09 4.02 2.97
N ALA A 121 10.03 4.96 2.81
CA ALA A 121 10.37 5.53 1.50
C ALA A 121 11.01 4.48 0.57
N ASP A 122 12.00 3.76 1.08
CA ASP A 122 12.65 2.66 0.35
C ASP A 122 11.91 1.32 0.52
N ASP A 123 11.28 1.14 1.67
CA ASP A 123 10.48 -0.03 2.02
C ASP A 123 9.03 0.44 2.29
N ASN A 124 8.17 0.63 1.31
CA ASN A 124 8.39 0.36 -0.10
C ASN A 124 7.64 1.37 -0.99
N ALA A 125 7.61 2.66 -0.60
CA ALA A 125 7.04 3.71 -1.44
C ALA A 125 7.74 3.78 -2.81
N SER A 126 9.06 3.57 -2.85
CA SER A 126 9.88 3.53 -4.06
C SER A 126 9.49 2.41 -5.02
N GLY A 127 9.12 1.23 -4.53
CA GLY A 127 8.70 0.10 -5.37
C GLY A 127 7.26 0.24 -5.87
N VAL A 128 6.44 1.06 -5.21
CA VAL A 128 5.04 1.33 -5.60
C VAL A 128 4.93 2.45 -6.64
N ALA A 129 5.82 3.45 -6.59
CA ALA A 129 5.84 4.63 -7.45
C ALA A 129 6.31 4.34 -8.89
#